data_AF-A0A8T4Y5I5-F1
#
_entry.id   AF-A0A8T4Y5I5-F1
#
_cell.length_a   1.000
_cell.length_b   1.000
_cell.length_c   1.000
_cell.angle_alpha   90.00
_cell.angle_beta   90.00
_cell.angle_gamma   90.00
#
_symmetry.space_group_name_H-M   'P 1'
#
loop_
_entity.id
_entity.type
_entity.pdbx_description
1 polymer ?
#
loop_
_entity_poly.entity_id
_entity_poly.type
_entity_poly.pdbx_seq_one_letter_code
_entity_poly.pdbx_strand_id
1 'polypeptide(L)'
;MTKPEDRFKWFLASILFAKRISAEIAKKTFRKFEEAGLTTADSILDAGWDRLVEVLDSGGYVRYDFSTASNLITIMKDLKEKYGDLEKIHQQSNSPDDLEKRLIEFKGIGPVCVNIFLRELRRKWEKAKPKPSKMAIETAQKIGLKDIEIYESALVRLNLEYCKKRRCLNCLVQNHCASASEH
;
A
#
# COMPACT_ATOMS: atom_id res chain seq x y z
N MET A 1 2.40 -10.49 -9.37
CA MET A 1 3.31 -9.32 -9.32
C MET A 1 4.65 -9.54 -10.02
N THR A 2 4.77 -10.54 -10.90
CA THR A 2 5.98 -10.71 -11.74
C THR A 2 5.93 -9.80 -12.98
N LYS A 3 4.75 -9.34 -13.39
CA LYS A 3 4.55 -8.45 -14.53
C LYS A 3 4.43 -6.97 -14.10
N PRO A 4 4.84 -6.00 -14.93
CA PRO A 4 4.71 -4.56 -14.64
C PRO A 4 3.28 -4.12 -14.31
N GLU A 5 2.27 -4.67 -14.99
CA GLU A 5 0.87 -4.29 -14.80
C GLU A 5 0.38 -4.64 -13.40
N ASP A 6 0.77 -5.80 -12.88
CA ASP A 6 0.47 -6.21 -11.50
C ASP A 6 1.13 -5.27 -10.47
N ARG A 7 2.32 -4.76 -10.78
CA ARG A 7 3.05 -3.83 -9.89
C ARG A 7 2.41 -2.46 -9.90
N PHE A 8 1.97 -1.97 -11.05
CA PHE A 8 1.19 -0.74 -11.13
C PHE A 8 -0.13 -0.86 -10.37
N LYS A 9 -0.86 -1.97 -10.56
CA LYS A 9 -2.06 -2.27 -9.76
C LYS A 9 -1.77 -2.23 -8.26
N TRP A 10 -0.66 -2.84 -7.82
CA TRP A 10 -0.27 -2.80 -6.42
C TRP A 10 0.14 -1.40 -5.94
N PHE A 11 0.79 -0.60 -6.78
CA PHE A 11 1.10 0.80 -6.48
C PHE A 11 -0.17 1.62 -6.25
N LEU A 12 -1.15 1.50 -7.16
CA LEU A 12 -2.46 2.12 -7.02
C LEU A 12 -3.16 1.66 -5.73
N ALA A 13 -3.19 0.35 -5.47
CA ALA A 13 -3.74 -0.19 -4.23
C ALA A 13 -3.04 0.39 -2.99
N SER A 14 -1.71 0.50 -3.00
CA SER A 14 -0.90 1.03 -1.89
C SER A 14 -1.27 2.48 -1.55
N ILE A 15 -1.57 3.30 -2.55
CA ILE A 15 -2.05 4.68 -2.37
C ILE A 15 -3.38 4.69 -1.61
N LEU A 16 -4.32 3.79 -1.97
CA LEU A 16 -5.61 3.65 -1.28
C LEU A 16 -5.45 3.10 0.15
N PHE A 17 -4.59 2.11 0.36
CA PHE A 17 -4.34 1.54 1.70
C PHE A 17 -3.61 2.50 2.65
N ALA A 18 -2.90 3.49 2.13
CA ALA A 18 -2.09 4.40 2.94
C ALA A 18 -2.91 5.46 3.71
N LYS A 19 -4.17 5.72 3.32
CA LYS A 19 -5.04 6.67 4.03
C LYS A 19 -5.57 6.05 5.33
N ARG A 20 -6.08 6.90 6.23
CA ARG A 20 -6.75 6.47 7.47
C ARG A 20 -8.17 5.94 7.18
N ILE A 21 -8.23 4.83 6.47
CA ILE A 21 -9.44 4.15 6.02
C ILE A 21 -9.36 2.66 6.35
N SER A 22 -10.49 1.96 6.37
CA SER A 22 -10.46 0.52 6.63
C SER A 22 -9.85 -0.23 5.44
N ALA A 23 -9.14 -1.32 5.73
CA ALA A 23 -8.58 -2.18 4.69
C ALA A 23 -9.67 -2.76 3.76
N GLU A 24 -10.86 -3.01 4.28
CA GLU A 24 -11.99 -3.52 3.49
C GLU A 24 -12.50 -2.47 2.49
N ILE A 25 -12.62 -1.20 2.91
CA ILE A 25 -13.00 -0.12 2.00
C ILE A 25 -11.91 0.08 0.93
N ALA A 26 -10.64 0.16 1.31
CA ALA A 26 -9.55 0.29 0.34
C ALA A 26 -9.53 -0.86 -0.69
N LYS A 27 -9.76 -2.10 -0.24
CA LYS A 27 -9.87 -3.29 -1.11
C LYS A 27 -11.09 -3.21 -2.03
N LYS A 28 -12.26 -2.84 -1.50
CA LYS A 28 -13.49 -2.66 -2.28
C LYS A 28 -13.32 -1.57 -3.34
N THR A 29 -12.76 -0.43 -2.96
CA THR A 29 -12.45 0.67 -3.88
C THR A 29 -11.47 0.23 -4.95
N PHE A 30 -10.39 -0.48 -4.62
CA PHE A 30 -9.45 -0.97 -5.63
C PHE A 30 -10.14 -1.89 -6.66
N ARG A 31 -11.03 -2.79 -6.21
CA ARG A 31 -11.84 -3.61 -7.15
C ARG A 31 -12.71 -2.77 -8.07
N LYS A 32 -13.26 -1.64 -7.60
CA LYS A 32 -14.02 -0.71 -8.44
C LYS A 32 -13.14 -0.04 -9.51
N PHE A 33 -11.89 0.26 -9.20
CA PHE A 33 -10.92 0.70 -10.22
C PHE A 33 -10.64 -0.38 -11.26
N GLU A 34 -10.49 -1.65 -10.84
CA GLU A 34 -10.31 -2.77 -11.78
C GLU A 34 -11.55 -2.96 -12.69
N GLU A 35 -12.74 -2.95 -12.11
CA GLU A 35 -14.01 -3.07 -12.85
C GLU A 35 -14.21 -1.92 -13.85
N ALA A 36 -13.75 -0.72 -13.50
CA ALA A 36 -13.82 0.46 -14.37
C ALA A 36 -12.66 0.58 -15.38
N GLY A 37 -11.70 -0.36 -15.39
CA GLY A 37 -10.52 -0.32 -16.26
C GLY A 37 -9.49 0.76 -15.91
N LEU A 38 -9.57 1.34 -14.71
CA LEU A 38 -8.74 2.45 -14.24
C LEU A 38 -7.43 1.95 -13.59
N THR A 39 -6.73 1.06 -14.27
CA THR A 39 -5.55 0.36 -13.72
C THR A 39 -4.25 0.68 -14.44
N THR A 40 -4.20 1.80 -15.16
CA THR A 40 -2.98 2.34 -15.80
C THR A 40 -2.90 3.84 -15.59
N ALA A 41 -1.71 4.43 -15.75
CA ALA A 41 -1.57 5.88 -15.66
C ALA A 41 -2.46 6.59 -16.72
N ASP A 42 -2.47 6.08 -17.95
CA ASP A 42 -3.28 6.64 -19.05
C ASP A 42 -4.77 6.58 -18.76
N SER A 43 -5.30 5.41 -18.41
CA SER A 43 -6.73 5.26 -18.10
C SER A 43 -7.19 6.17 -16.96
N ILE A 44 -6.36 6.38 -15.94
CA ILE A 44 -6.66 7.29 -14.82
C ILE A 44 -6.67 8.76 -15.28
N LEU A 45 -5.73 9.14 -16.15
CA LEU A 45 -5.64 10.51 -16.68
C LEU A 45 -6.79 10.82 -17.65
N ASP A 46 -7.11 9.88 -18.53
CA ASP A 46 -8.17 10.01 -19.55
C ASP A 46 -9.56 10.05 -18.90
N ALA A 47 -9.76 9.30 -17.81
CA ALA A 47 -11.02 9.32 -17.07
C ALA A 47 -11.33 10.67 -16.42
N GLY A 48 -10.29 11.41 -16.03
CA GLY A 48 -10.43 12.71 -15.38
C GLY A 48 -11.00 12.65 -13.95
N TRP A 49 -11.14 13.82 -13.35
CA TRP A 49 -11.40 13.93 -11.90
C TRP A 49 -12.79 13.42 -11.50
N ASP A 50 -13.84 13.81 -12.24
CA ASP A 50 -15.23 13.45 -11.91
C ASP A 50 -15.44 11.94 -11.90
N ARG A 51 -14.89 11.23 -12.90
CA ARG A 51 -15.00 9.77 -12.98
C ARG A 51 -14.25 9.07 -11.85
N LEU A 52 -13.09 9.59 -11.47
CA LEU A 52 -12.33 9.04 -10.35
C LEU A 52 -13.09 9.18 -9.03
N VAL A 53 -13.73 10.33 -8.79
CA VAL A 53 -14.58 10.56 -7.62
C VAL A 53 -15.73 9.56 -7.59
N GLU A 54 -16.45 9.39 -8.69
CA GLU A 54 -17.56 8.43 -8.79
C GLU A 54 -17.12 7.00 -8.43
N VAL A 55 -15.98 6.56 -8.95
CA VAL A 55 -15.43 5.23 -8.67
C VAL A 55 -14.99 5.10 -7.20
N LEU A 56 -14.34 6.13 -6.65
CA LEU A 56 -13.95 6.19 -5.24
C LEU A 56 -15.18 6.08 -4.32
N ASP A 57 -16.24 6.82 -4.61
CA ASP A 57 -17.49 6.82 -3.85
C ASP A 57 -18.21 5.48 -3.90
N SER A 58 -18.29 4.86 -5.09
CA SER A 58 -18.87 3.52 -5.23
C SER A 58 -18.13 2.45 -4.40
N GLY A 59 -16.85 2.68 -4.15
CA GLY A 59 -16.00 1.89 -3.26
C GLY A 59 -16.21 2.16 -1.77
N GLY A 60 -16.91 3.24 -1.41
CA GLY A 60 -17.10 3.70 -0.03
C GLY A 60 -15.98 4.64 0.47
N TYR A 61 -15.21 5.24 -0.45
CA TYR A 61 -14.06 6.10 -0.14
C TYR A 61 -14.44 7.59 0.08
N VAL A 62 -15.72 7.86 0.35
CA VAL A 62 -16.39 9.19 0.42
C VAL A 62 -15.66 10.22 1.30
N ARG A 63 -14.94 9.80 2.34
CA ARG A 63 -14.20 10.75 3.20
C ARG A 63 -13.04 11.45 2.46
N TYR A 64 -12.48 10.78 1.46
CA TYR A 64 -11.22 11.17 0.82
C TYR A 64 -11.29 11.17 -0.70
N ASP A 65 -12.43 10.85 -1.29
CA ASP A 65 -12.77 10.82 -2.71
C ASP A 65 -12.14 11.99 -3.50
N PHE A 66 -12.55 13.25 -3.25
CA PHE A 66 -12.08 14.44 -3.95
C PHE A 66 -10.56 14.59 -3.87
N SER A 67 -10.01 14.49 -2.66
CA SER A 67 -8.58 14.63 -2.44
C SER A 67 -7.77 13.50 -3.07
N THR A 68 -8.34 12.29 -3.14
CA THR A 68 -7.67 11.10 -3.69
C THR A 68 -7.73 11.15 -5.21
N ALA A 69 -8.84 11.56 -5.81
CA ALA A 69 -8.95 11.81 -7.24
C ALA A 69 -7.91 12.83 -7.71
N SER A 70 -7.82 13.99 -7.04
CA SER A 70 -6.82 15.02 -7.37
C SER A 70 -5.38 14.50 -7.22
N ASN A 71 -5.08 13.79 -6.13
CA ASN A 71 -3.75 13.23 -5.90
C ASN A 71 -3.39 12.17 -6.95
N LEU A 72 -4.33 11.28 -7.32
CA LEU A 72 -4.09 10.26 -8.35
C LEU A 72 -3.73 10.92 -9.69
N ILE A 73 -4.49 11.93 -10.13
CA ILE A 73 -4.17 12.66 -11.36
C ILE A 73 -2.76 13.27 -11.28
N THR A 74 -2.43 13.96 -10.19
CA THR A 74 -1.09 14.54 -10.01
C THR A 74 0.00 13.47 -10.05
N ILE A 75 -0.16 12.37 -9.32
CA ILE A 75 0.80 11.27 -9.27
C ILE A 75 1.00 10.66 -10.66
N MET A 76 -0.09 10.41 -11.41
CA MET A 76 0.01 9.81 -12.75
C MET A 76 0.65 10.75 -13.77
N LYS A 77 0.37 12.06 -13.69
CA LYS A 77 1.05 13.07 -14.52
C LYS A 77 2.54 13.11 -14.24
N ASP A 78 2.93 13.28 -12.98
CA ASP A 78 4.32 13.32 -12.54
C ASP A 78 5.06 12.02 -12.93
N LEU A 79 4.40 10.86 -12.81
CA LEU A 79 4.97 9.57 -13.15
C LEU A 79 5.34 9.52 -14.63
N LYS A 80 4.39 9.89 -15.49
CA LYS A 80 4.60 9.91 -16.94
C LYS A 80 5.65 10.93 -17.35
N GLU A 81 5.61 12.14 -16.80
CA GLU A 81 6.51 13.23 -17.18
C GLU A 81 7.96 12.97 -16.75
N LYS A 82 8.17 12.46 -15.52
CA LYS A 82 9.51 12.28 -14.96
C LYS A 82 10.14 10.94 -15.32
N TYR A 83 9.32 9.89 -15.43
CA TYR A 83 9.82 8.52 -15.53
C TYR A 83 9.26 7.75 -16.75
N GLY A 84 8.11 8.15 -17.29
CA GLY A 84 7.38 7.41 -18.31
C GLY A 84 6.50 6.31 -17.70
N ASP A 85 7.08 5.43 -16.89
CA ASP A 85 6.37 4.37 -16.18
C ASP A 85 6.93 4.07 -14.78
N LEU A 86 6.23 3.20 -14.03
CA LEU A 86 6.61 2.82 -12.68
C LEU A 86 7.92 2.01 -12.60
N GLU A 87 8.22 1.21 -13.62
CA GLU A 87 9.46 0.41 -13.68
C GLU A 87 10.68 1.31 -13.84
N LYS A 88 10.54 2.42 -14.57
CA LYS A 88 11.60 3.41 -14.76
C LYS A 88 12.05 4.07 -13.47
N ILE A 89 11.17 4.24 -12.48
CA ILE A 89 11.58 4.72 -11.14
C ILE A 89 12.60 3.75 -10.54
N HIS A 90 12.31 2.45 -10.55
CA HIS A 90 13.23 1.42 -10.06
C HIS A 90 14.51 1.37 -10.88
N GLN A 91 14.44 1.40 -12.20
CA GLN A 91 15.62 1.37 -13.07
C GLN A 91 16.56 2.56 -12.83
N GLN A 92 16.00 3.75 -12.65
CA GLN A 92 16.76 4.99 -12.44
C GLN A 92 17.26 5.18 -10.99
N SER A 93 16.79 4.37 -10.05
CA SER A 93 17.23 4.44 -8.66
C SER A 93 18.58 3.77 -8.47
N ASN A 94 19.49 4.40 -7.75
CA ASN A 94 20.84 3.87 -7.49
C ASN A 94 20.91 2.94 -6.26
N SER A 95 19.95 3.06 -5.34
CA SER A 95 19.93 2.31 -4.09
C SER A 95 18.49 2.15 -3.57
N PRO A 96 18.26 1.30 -2.55
CA PRO A 96 16.97 1.24 -1.87
C PRO A 96 16.51 2.59 -1.31
N ASP A 97 17.41 3.34 -0.68
CA ASP A 97 17.11 4.66 -0.11
C ASP A 97 16.76 5.68 -1.21
N ASP A 98 17.42 5.62 -2.36
CA ASP A 98 17.09 6.46 -3.52
C ASP A 98 15.71 6.12 -4.10
N LEU A 99 15.38 4.83 -4.19
CA LEU A 99 14.05 4.38 -4.61
C LEU A 99 12.94 4.89 -3.67
N GLU A 100 13.15 4.79 -2.36
CA GLU A 100 12.21 5.32 -1.38
C GLU A 100 12.04 6.84 -1.51
N LYS A 101 13.14 7.59 -1.65
CA LYS A 101 13.11 9.05 -1.82
C LYS A 101 12.32 9.45 -3.06
N ARG A 102 12.63 8.86 -4.23
CA ARG A 102 11.93 9.15 -5.50
C ARG A 102 10.44 8.84 -5.43
N LEU A 103 10.04 7.79 -4.71
CA LEU A 103 8.62 7.48 -4.50
C LEU A 103 7.93 8.48 -3.56
N ILE A 104 8.64 9.01 -2.55
CA ILE A 104 8.11 10.01 -1.61
C ILE A 104 7.98 11.40 -2.27
N GLU A 105 8.78 11.70 -3.30
CA GLU A 105 8.71 12.98 -4.02
C GLU A 105 7.37 13.20 -4.75
N PHE A 106 6.62 12.14 -5.03
CA PHE A 106 5.27 12.25 -5.58
C PHE A 106 4.33 12.86 -4.54
N LYS A 107 3.74 14.02 -4.87
CA LYS A 107 2.79 14.70 -3.99
C LYS A 107 1.64 13.76 -3.61
N GLY A 108 1.45 13.56 -2.31
CA GLY A 108 0.42 12.69 -1.76
C GLY A 108 0.89 11.26 -1.43
N ILE A 109 2.11 10.89 -1.81
CA ILE A 109 2.77 9.64 -1.40
C ILE A 109 3.61 9.91 -0.16
N GLY A 110 3.32 9.16 0.91
CA GLY A 110 4.07 9.24 2.16
C GLY A 110 4.79 7.92 2.49
N PRO A 111 5.60 7.89 3.57
CA PRO A 111 6.38 6.72 3.96
C PRO A 111 5.54 5.45 4.16
N VAL A 112 4.28 5.59 4.62
CA VAL A 112 3.35 4.47 4.77
C VAL A 112 3.01 3.84 3.42
N CYS A 113 2.71 4.65 2.40
CA CYS A 113 2.41 4.18 1.05
C CYS A 113 3.62 3.45 0.46
N VAL A 114 4.82 4.05 0.60
CA VAL A 114 6.06 3.46 0.10
C VAL A 114 6.38 2.13 0.78
N ASN A 115 6.20 2.02 2.10
CA ASN A 115 6.38 0.76 2.80
C ASN A 115 5.38 -0.31 2.32
N ILE A 116 4.08 0.01 2.19
CA ILE A 116 3.07 -0.93 1.68
C ILE A 116 3.45 -1.41 0.27
N PHE A 117 3.87 -0.49 -0.59
CA PHE A 117 4.24 -0.79 -1.96
C PHE A 117 5.49 -1.68 -2.02
N LEU A 118 6.60 -1.20 -1.47
CA LEU A 118 7.91 -1.85 -1.61
C LEU A 118 8.03 -3.15 -0.80
N ARG A 119 7.31 -3.32 0.31
CA ARG A 119 7.43 -4.56 1.09
C ARG A 119 6.97 -5.80 0.32
N GLU A 120 5.94 -5.67 -0.52
CA GLU A 120 5.47 -6.77 -1.39
C GLU A 120 6.35 -6.97 -2.62
N LEU A 121 7.23 -6.00 -2.90
CA LEU A 121 8.21 -6.04 -3.98
C LEU A 121 9.58 -6.55 -3.54
N ARG A 122 9.78 -6.86 -2.25
CA ARG A 122 10.98 -7.56 -1.79
C ARG A 122 11.21 -8.79 -2.66
N ARG A 123 12.46 -9.00 -3.09
CA ARG A 123 12.90 -10.08 -3.99
C ARG A 123 12.38 -10.01 -5.43
N LYS A 124 11.49 -9.05 -5.77
CA LYS A 124 11.03 -8.79 -7.15
C LYS A 124 11.75 -7.58 -7.76
N TRP A 125 11.93 -6.53 -6.97
CA TRP A 125 12.79 -5.40 -7.29
C TRP A 125 14.01 -5.45 -6.37
N GLU A 126 15.21 -5.48 -6.95
CA GLU A 126 16.49 -5.54 -6.21
C GLU A 126 16.65 -4.43 -5.16
N LYS A 127 16.06 -3.26 -5.42
CA LYS A 127 16.12 -2.05 -4.59
C LYS A 127 14.90 -1.91 -3.66
N ALA A 128 13.92 -2.81 -3.73
CA ALA A 128 12.79 -2.81 -2.81
C ALA A 128 13.20 -3.45 -1.47
N LYS A 129 13.83 -2.66 -0.60
CA LYS A 129 14.29 -3.09 0.73
C LYS A 129 13.83 -2.12 1.84
N PRO A 130 12.52 -1.84 1.96
CA PRO A 130 12.06 -0.94 3.01
C PRO A 130 12.28 -1.57 4.37
N LYS A 131 12.52 -0.73 5.38
CA LYS A 131 12.50 -1.19 6.78
C LYS A 131 11.11 -1.75 7.11
N PRO A 132 11.00 -2.81 7.94
CA PRO A 132 9.70 -3.28 8.40
C PRO A 132 8.89 -2.16 9.05
N SER A 133 7.59 -2.17 8.78
CA SER A 133 6.66 -1.23 9.40
C SER A 133 6.65 -1.37 10.91
N LYS A 134 6.46 -0.25 11.62
CA LYS A 134 6.33 -0.22 13.08
C LYS A 134 5.31 -1.24 13.58
N MET A 135 4.18 -1.36 12.88
CA MET A 135 3.12 -2.31 13.18
C MET A 135 3.59 -3.77 13.13
N ALA A 136 4.39 -4.14 12.11
CA ALA A 136 4.95 -5.47 12.01
C ALA A 136 5.97 -5.74 13.11
N ILE A 137 6.82 -4.76 13.42
CA ILE A 137 7.82 -4.86 14.50
C ILE A 137 7.14 -5.10 15.85
N GLU A 138 6.15 -4.28 16.20
CA GLU A 138 5.39 -4.43 17.45
C GLU A 138 4.69 -5.78 17.54
N THR A 139 4.14 -6.26 16.42
CA THR A 139 3.44 -7.55 16.39
C THR A 139 4.42 -8.71 16.53
N ALA A 140 5.58 -8.64 15.86
CA ALA A 140 6.62 -9.64 15.95
C ALA A 140 7.20 -9.74 17.37
N GLN A 141 7.43 -8.60 18.02
CA GLN A 141 7.90 -8.53 19.41
C GLN A 141 6.95 -9.26 20.37
N LYS A 142 5.63 -9.06 20.21
CA LYS A 142 4.63 -9.75 21.05
C LYS A 142 4.66 -11.27 20.95
N ILE A 143 5.08 -11.80 19.81
CA ILE A 143 5.12 -13.25 19.54
C ILE A 143 6.53 -13.83 19.50
N GLY A 144 7.56 -13.04 19.84
CA GLY A 144 8.96 -13.46 19.82
C GLY A 144 9.54 -13.78 18.44
N LEU A 145 8.93 -13.30 17.35
CA LEU A 145 9.38 -13.59 15.98
C LEU A 145 10.53 -12.64 15.56
N LYS A 146 11.64 -13.21 15.09
CA LYS A 146 12.83 -12.44 14.67
C LYS A 146 12.85 -12.09 13.19
N ASP A 147 12.35 -12.97 12.33
CA ASP A 147 12.41 -12.81 10.87
C ASP A 147 11.29 -11.91 10.31
N ILE A 148 11.24 -10.65 10.76
CA ILE A 148 10.12 -9.74 10.51
C ILE A 148 9.89 -9.51 9.02
N GLU A 149 10.94 -9.31 8.22
CA GLU A 149 10.81 -9.02 6.78
C GLU A 149 10.13 -10.14 5.99
N ILE A 150 10.37 -11.39 6.38
CA ILE A 150 9.80 -12.58 5.73
C ILE A 150 8.30 -12.66 5.99
N TYR A 151 7.88 -12.30 7.19
CA TYR A 151 6.50 -12.43 7.66
C TYR A 151 5.76 -11.10 7.76
N GLU A 152 6.32 -10.00 7.22
CA GLU A 152 5.82 -8.65 7.48
C GLU A 152 4.34 -8.50 7.14
N SER A 153 3.92 -8.94 5.95
CA SER A 153 2.53 -8.82 5.50
C SER A 153 1.58 -9.63 6.38
N ALA A 154 2.01 -10.80 6.86
CA ALA A 154 1.25 -11.62 7.80
C ALA A 154 1.14 -10.94 9.17
N LEU A 155 2.23 -10.36 9.67
CA LEU A 155 2.26 -9.61 10.93
C LEU A 155 1.36 -8.37 10.88
N VAL A 156 1.39 -7.61 9.79
CA VAL A 156 0.50 -6.46 9.59
C VAL A 156 -0.97 -6.90 9.58
N ARG A 157 -1.31 -7.98 8.86
CA ARG A 157 -2.68 -8.52 8.83
C ARG A 157 -3.14 -8.98 10.20
N LEU A 158 -2.32 -9.76 10.90
CA LEU A 158 -2.60 -10.21 12.26
C LEU A 158 -2.88 -9.02 13.19
N ASN A 159 -2.10 -7.96 13.08
CA ASN A 159 -2.30 -6.75 13.87
C ASN A 159 -3.65 -6.08 13.58
N LEU A 160 -3.97 -5.85 12.31
CA LEU A 160 -5.20 -5.18 11.87
C LEU A 160 -6.46 -5.98 12.19
N GLU A 161 -6.40 -7.31 12.07
CA GLU A 161 -7.52 -8.20 12.29
C GLU A 161 -7.77 -8.49 13.78
N TYR A 162 -6.69 -8.63 14.57
CA TYR A 162 -6.77 -9.06 15.96
C TYR A 162 -6.26 -8.01 16.95
N CYS A 163 -4.97 -7.65 16.89
CA CYS A 163 -4.34 -6.83 17.94
C CYS A 163 -5.00 -5.46 18.11
N LYS A 164 -5.23 -4.72 17.02
CA LYS A 164 -5.88 -3.40 17.06
C LYS A 164 -7.32 -3.46 17.57
N LYS A 165 -8.00 -4.59 17.36
CA LYS A 165 -9.38 -4.81 17.78
C LYS A 165 -9.47 -5.49 19.15
N ARG A 166 -8.33 -5.73 19.83
CA ARG A 166 -8.23 -6.45 21.11
C ARG A 166 -8.90 -7.83 21.09
N ARG A 167 -8.85 -8.53 19.95
CA ARG A 167 -9.43 -9.88 19.79
C ARG A 167 -8.44 -10.97 20.18
N CYS A 168 -7.84 -10.88 21.37
CA CYS A 168 -6.76 -11.78 21.80
C CYS A 168 -7.22 -13.24 21.93
N LEU A 169 -8.41 -13.47 22.50
CA LEU A 169 -9.00 -14.81 22.68
C LEU A 169 -9.27 -15.57 21.38
N ASN A 170 -9.41 -14.85 20.26
CA ASN A 170 -9.65 -15.44 18.94
C ASN A 170 -8.42 -15.33 18.03
N CYS A 171 -7.28 -14.88 18.56
CA CYS A 171 -6.08 -14.63 17.78
C CYS A 171 -5.43 -15.96 17.38
N LEU A 172 -5.11 -16.10 16.09
CA LEU A 172 -4.54 -17.33 15.52
C LEU A 172 -3.22 -17.78 16.16
N VAL A 173 -2.50 -16.84 16.80
CA VAL A 173 -1.22 -17.09 17.47
C VAL A 173 -1.27 -16.77 18.96
N GLN A 174 -2.45 -16.81 19.57
CA GLN A 174 -2.65 -16.49 21.00
C GLN A 174 -1.66 -17.24 21.89
N ASN A 175 -1.47 -18.54 21.67
CA ASN A 175 -0.58 -19.39 22.47
C ASN A 175 0.91 -19.02 22.37
N HIS A 176 1.28 -18.19 21.39
CA HIS A 176 2.65 -17.70 21.19
C HIS A 176 2.80 -16.22 21.57
N CYS A 177 1.72 -15.56 22.00
CA CYS A 177 1.70 -14.13 22.28
C CYS A 177 1.91 -13.85 23.77
N ALA A 178 2.97 -13.13 24.13
CA ALA A 178 3.27 -12.75 25.51
C ALA A 178 2.22 -11.80 26.13
N SER A 179 1.45 -11.09 25.29
CA SER A 179 0.36 -10.21 25.72
C SER A 179 -1.03 -10.87 25.65
N ALA A 180 -1.11 -12.19 25.44
CA ALA A 180 -2.41 -12.87 25.25
C ALA A 180 -3.34 -12.79 26.46
N SER A 181 -2.78 -12.71 27.66
CA SER A 181 -3.50 -12.66 28.94
C SER A 181 -3.84 -11.25 29.42
N GLU A 182 -3.48 -10.21 28.67
CA GLU A 182 -3.66 -8.83 29.13
C GLU A 182 -5.10 -8.32 29.00
N HIS A 183 -5.95 -8.87 28.11
CA HIS A 183 -7.35 -8.43 27.88
C HIS A 183 -8.30 -9.57 27.51
#